data_AF-A0A7C2DA14-F1
#
_entry.id   AF-A0A7C2DA14-F1
#
_cell.length_a   1.000
_cell.length_b   1.000
_cell.length_c   1.000
_cell.angle_alpha   90.00
_cell.angle_beta   90.00
_cell.angle_gamma   90.00
#
_symmetry.space_group_name_H-M   'P 1'
#
loop_
_entity.id
_entity.type
_entity.pdbx_description
1 polymer ?
#
loop_
_entity_poly.entity_id
_entity_poly.type
_entity_poly.pdbx_seq_one_letter_code
_entity_poly.pdbx_strand_id
1 'polypeptide(L)'
;MAKAGAENFPVASLVLPRAVRRDLLAVYGFARLVDEVGDEVEGDRAALLDHLEAELDLAYRGEPGHPVMRRLARTVRSRGIPPDPFRDLIEANRLDQRVRGYATFEDLLGYCRLSANPVGRIVLHVLGAWSPERERRSDDICTGLQLAEHWQDVGEDLARGRVYLPQEDLERFGVEIGDLRLGRVTPAFRDLMAFEVARARALLLRGAPLARDLGGRAGLAVAAFVGGGLAALEAIERAGYDVLTRPPRPGRLGRLRAFLGVALRGGRDPVPVEVAYRHCERVTRARARNFHYGIRLLPRDRYRALCAVYAFARRIDDVGDGPGEREGKLRRLDAARADLDRATAAARGGRLAAVADDPVLLALADAARRFPIPLEAFADLVDGVEMDVRGARYGTFDELVAYCRRVAGSIGRLCVGVFGASDRPRAEALGDDLGVAMQLTNILRDVREDRALGRVYLPAEDLEAFGCPPDPLEGPPEALAALVRFEARRARAWFARGLGLLPLLDGRSAACVEAMTGIYRRLLDRIERDPASVRSRRVSLPAWEKAWVATRSLAGALR
;
A
#
# COMPACT_ATOMS: atom_id res chain seq x y z
N MET A 1 -23.86 37.86 6.38
CA MET A 1 -22.47 38.38 6.31
C MET A 1 -21.62 38.16 7.58
N ALA A 2 -22.11 37.54 8.66
CA ALA A 2 -21.34 37.39 9.91
C ALA A 2 -20.55 36.08 10.08
N LYS A 3 -20.78 35.05 9.25
CA LYS A 3 -20.06 33.75 9.31
C LYS A 3 -18.90 33.60 8.32
N ALA A 4 -18.58 34.65 7.56
CA ALA A 4 -17.51 34.65 6.54
C ALA A 4 -16.08 34.54 7.12
N GLY A 5 -15.92 34.54 8.46
CA GLY A 5 -14.64 34.53 9.15
C GLY A 5 -14.04 33.15 9.43
N ALA A 6 -14.73 32.04 9.12
CA ALA A 6 -14.31 30.70 9.52
C ALA A 6 -13.77 29.79 8.40
N GLU A 7 -13.95 30.16 7.13
CA GLU A 7 -13.49 29.35 5.98
C GLU A 7 -12.14 29.85 5.44
N ASN A 8 -11.29 28.95 4.92
CA ASN A 8 -9.92 29.26 4.49
C ASN A 8 -9.81 30.10 3.20
N PHE A 9 -10.92 30.35 2.48
CA PHE A 9 -10.94 31.03 1.19
C PHE A 9 -10.56 32.53 1.22
N PRO A 10 -10.96 33.34 2.23
CA PRO A 10 -10.62 34.77 2.27
C PRO A 10 -9.14 35.02 2.58
N VAL A 11 -8.49 34.14 3.36
CA VAL A 11 -7.13 34.37 3.89
C VAL A 11 -6.05 34.18 2.82
N ALA A 12 -6.24 33.26 1.87
CA ALA A 12 -5.34 33.07 0.73
C ALA A 12 -5.47 34.18 -0.34
N SER A 13 -6.57 34.95 -0.32
CA SER A 13 -6.91 35.89 -1.38
C SER A 13 -6.15 37.22 -1.33
N LEU A 14 -5.60 37.63 -0.17
CA LEU A 14 -5.04 38.99 0.02
C LEU A 14 -3.83 39.30 -0.88
N VAL A 15 -3.12 38.26 -1.33
CA VAL A 15 -1.95 38.40 -2.20
C VAL A 15 -2.38 38.65 -3.67
N LEU A 16 -3.55 38.18 -4.09
CA LEU A 16 -4.02 38.27 -5.47
C LEU A 16 -4.52 39.68 -5.85
N PRO A 17 -4.46 40.10 -7.13
CA PRO A 17 -4.99 41.39 -7.58
C PRO A 17 -6.48 41.58 -7.29
N ARG A 18 -6.94 42.83 -7.08
CA ARG A 18 -8.35 43.16 -6.77
C ARG A 18 -9.35 42.54 -7.75
N ALA A 19 -9.05 42.58 -9.05
CA ALA A 19 -9.91 42.01 -10.09
C ALA A 19 -10.07 40.48 -9.94
N VAL A 20 -8.96 39.77 -9.71
CA VAL A 20 -8.96 38.31 -9.48
C VAL A 20 -9.76 37.96 -8.23
N ARG A 21 -9.57 38.70 -7.13
CA ARG A 21 -10.34 38.46 -5.89
C ARG A 21 -11.83 38.63 -6.07
N ARG A 22 -12.27 39.66 -6.82
CA ARG A 22 -13.69 39.89 -7.11
C ARG A 22 -14.30 38.71 -7.85
N ASP A 23 -13.59 38.18 -8.83
CA ASP A 23 -14.06 37.06 -9.65
C ASP A 23 -14.08 35.75 -8.82
N LEU A 24 -13.06 35.50 -7.98
CA LEU A 24 -13.05 34.38 -7.03
C LEU A 24 -14.20 34.46 -6.00
N LEU A 25 -14.54 35.65 -5.52
CA LEU A 25 -15.68 35.84 -4.60
C LEU A 25 -17.02 35.54 -5.27
N ALA A 26 -17.16 35.76 -6.58
CA ALA A 26 -18.36 35.39 -7.31
C ALA A 26 -18.49 33.86 -7.43
N VAL A 27 -17.39 33.17 -7.72
CA VAL A 27 -17.32 31.70 -7.75
C VAL A 27 -17.61 31.10 -6.38
N TYR A 28 -16.97 31.63 -5.33
CA TYR A 28 -17.21 31.21 -3.95
C TYR A 28 -18.68 31.39 -3.54
N GLY A 29 -19.30 32.52 -3.94
CA GLY A 29 -20.72 32.74 -3.71
C GLY A 29 -21.63 31.70 -4.37
N PHE A 30 -21.24 31.15 -5.54
CA PHE A 30 -21.93 30.03 -6.17
C PHE A 30 -21.73 28.73 -5.39
N ALA A 31 -20.49 28.37 -5.06
CA ALA A 31 -20.21 27.14 -4.31
C ALA A 31 -20.97 27.11 -2.98
N ARG A 32 -20.96 28.22 -2.24
CA ARG A 32 -21.71 28.35 -1.00
C ARG A 32 -23.22 28.23 -1.19
N LEU A 33 -23.76 28.73 -2.31
CA LEU A 33 -25.18 28.55 -2.64
C LEU A 33 -25.53 27.09 -2.92
N VAL A 34 -24.65 26.34 -3.59
CA VAL A 34 -24.81 24.89 -3.79
C VAL A 34 -24.87 24.18 -2.43
N ASP A 35 -23.92 24.47 -1.53
CA ASP A 35 -23.87 23.85 -0.20
C ASP A 35 -25.10 24.22 0.66
N GLU A 36 -25.52 25.49 0.65
CA GLU A 36 -26.71 25.94 1.38
C GLU A 36 -27.95 25.19 0.92
N VAL A 37 -28.14 25.07 -0.40
CA VAL A 37 -29.27 24.34 -1.00
C VAL A 37 -29.21 22.84 -0.68
N GLY A 38 -28.02 22.24 -0.72
CA GLY A 38 -27.81 20.81 -0.50
C GLY A 38 -27.88 20.35 0.95
N ASP A 39 -27.43 21.17 1.89
CA ASP A 39 -27.22 20.75 3.28
C ASP A 39 -28.13 21.45 4.30
N GLU A 40 -28.46 22.73 4.09
CA GLU A 40 -29.08 23.59 5.11
C GLU A 40 -30.60 23.78 4.92
N VAL A 41 -31.12 23.54 3.71
CA VAL A 41 -32.55 23.72 3.41
C VAL A 41 -33.37 22.47 3.78
N GLU A 42 -34.53 22.69 4.41
CA GLU A 42 -35.57 21.68 4.61
C GLU A 42 -36.44 21.53 3.35
N GLY A 43 -36.75 20.30 2.95
CA GLY A 43 -37.59 20.00 1.78
C GLY A 43 -36.87 19.15 0.73
N ASP A 44 -37.37 19.19 -0.51
CA ASP A 44 -36.82 18.43 -1.64
C ASP A 44 -35.56 19.09 -2.20
N ARG A 45 -34.42 18.73 -1.62
CA ARG A 45 -33.09 19.23 -1.99
C ARG A 45 -32.71 18.88 -3.42
N ALA A 46 -33.16 17.74 -3.94
CA ALA A 46 -32.88 17.34 -5.31
C ALA A 46 -33.56 18.30 -6.30
N ALA A 47 -34.84 18.60 -6.08
CA ALA A 47 -35.58 19.56 -6.90
C ALA A 47 -34.97 20.98 -6.82
N LEU A 48 -34.45 21.38 -5.65
CA LEU A 48 -33.77 22.67 -5.51
C LEU A 48 -32.43 22.72 -6.26
N LEU A 49 -31.67 21.62 -6.29
CA LEU A 49 -30.45 21.51 -7.10
C LEU A 49 -30.76 21.53 -8.60
N ASP A 50 -31.85 20.90 -9.03
CA ASP A 50 -32.33 20.98 -10.42
C ASP A 50 -32.69 22.41 -10.82
N HIS A 51 -33.36 23.14 -9.92
CA HIS A 51 -33.64 24.56 -10.15
C HIS A 51 -32.36 25.40 -10.20
N LEU A 52 -31.39 25.10 -9.34
CA LEU A 52 -30.09 25.78 -9.31
C LEU A 52 -29.30 25.53 -10.61
N GLU A 53 -29.35 24.33 -11.16
CA GLU A 53 -28.75 23.97 -12.45
C GLU A 53 -29.43 24.70 -13.61
N ALA A 54 -30.77 24.82 -13.60
CA ALA A 54 -31.49 25.64 -14.58
C ALA A 54 -31.12 27.13 -14.49
N GLU A 55 -30.94 27.66 -13.28
CA GLU A 55 -30.46 29.03 -13.04
C GLU A 55 -29.01 29.23 -13.53
N LEU A 56 -28.17 28.20 -13.44
CA LEU A 56 -26.83 28.21 -14.03
C LEU A 56 -26.91 28.33 -15.56
N ASP A 57 -27.78 27.56 -16.22
CA ASP A 57 -27.98 27.66 -17.68
C ASP A 57 -28.48 29.05 -18.10
N LEU A 58 -29.34 29.69 -17.29
CA LEU A 58 -29.77 31.08 -17.50
C LEU A 58 -28.60 32.06 -17.32
N ALA A 59 -27.71 31.82 -16.36
CA ALA A 59 -26.51 32.65 -16.17
C ALA A 59 -25.59 32.64 -17.40
N TYR A 60 -25.44 31.48 -18.05
CA TYR A 60 -24.67 31.33 -19.29
C TYR A 60 -25.35 31.94 -20.52
N ARG A 61 -26.69 31.96 -20.56
CA ARG A 61 -27.48 32.68 -21.58
C ARG A 61 -27.53 34.19 -21.37
N GLY A 62 -27.18 34.67 -20.17
CA GLY A 62 -27.16 36.09 -19.84
C GLY A 62 -28.43 36.60 -19.16
N GLU A 63 -29.33 35.72 -18.74
CA GLU A 63 -30.63 36.03 -18.16
C GLU A 63 -30.82 35.49 -16.71
N PRO A 64 -29.82 35.58 -15.79
CA PRO A 64 -29.94 34.97 -14.47
C PRO A 64 -30.98 35.68 -13.58
N GLY A 65 -31.88 34.88 -12.99
CA GLY A 65 -32.86 35.35 -12.01
C GLY A 65 -32.22 35.67 -10.66
N HIS A 66 -31.36 34.76 -10.18
CA HIS A 66 -30.81 34.81 -8.83
C HIS A 66 -29.64 35.83 -8.66
N PRO A 67 -29.56 36.60 -7.54
CA PRO A 67 -28.50 37.59 -7.34
C PRO A 67 -27.06 37.04 -7.34
N VAL A 68 -26.86 35.82 -6.83
CA VAL A 68 -25.56 35.13 -6.90
C VAL A 68 -25.22 34.81 -8.35
N MET A 69 -26.17 34.29 -9.12
CA MET A 69 -25.98 33.95 -10.53
C MET A 69 -25.71 35.18 -11.39
N ARG A 70 -26.31 36.34 -11.10
CA ARG A 70 -25.96 37.62 -11.74
C ARG A 70 -24.50 38.02 -11.56
N ARG A 71 -23.91 37.74 -10.38
CA ARG A 71 -22.48 37.97 -10.12
C ARG A 71 -21.63 36.95 -10.85
N LEU A 72 -22.03 35.68 -10.83
CA LEU A 72 -21.35 34.59 -11.52
C LEU A 72 -21.33 34.82 -13.05
N ALA A 73 -22.45 35.19 -13.66
CA ALA A 73 -22.62 35.42 -15.10
C ALA A 73 -21.60 36.42 -15.66
N ARG A 74 -21.28 37.48 -14.91
CA ARG A 74 -20.22 38.44 -15.30
C ARG A 74 -18.83 37.80 -15.29
N THR A 75 -18.57 36.95 -14.31
CA THR A 75 -17.28 36.27 -14.14
C THR A 75 -17.08 35.22 -15.23
N VAL A 76 -18.04 34.33 -15.46
CA VAL A 76 -17.94 33.27 -16.46
C VAL A 76 -17.75 33.82 -17.87
N ARG A 77 -18.47 34.90 -18.23
CA ARG A 77 -18.28 35.59 -19.52
C ARG A 77 -16.92 36.26 -19.66
N SER A 78 -16.47 36.99 -18.65
CA SER A 78 -15.20 37.74 -18.72
C SER A 78 -13.95 36.84 -18.66
N ARG A 79 -14.08 35.63 -18.11
CA ARG A 79 -12.98 34.68 -17.94
C ARG A 79 -13.06 33.47 -18.86
N GLY A 80 -14.11 33.34 -19.66
CA GLY A 80 -14.34 32.21 -20.55
C GLY A 80 -14.35 30.87 -19.80
N ILE A 81 -15.05 30.82 -18.67
CA ILE A 81 -15.14 29.61 -17.84
C ILE A 81 -16.24 28.72 -18.45
N PRO A 82 -15.98 27.43 -18.71
CA PRO A 82 -17.03 26.52 -19.18
C PRO A 82 -18.05 26.22 -18.08
N PRO A 83 -19.30 25.83 -18.44
CA PRO A 83 -20.33 25.48 -17.47
C PRO A 83 -20.06 24.18 -16.72
N ASP A 84 -19.34 23.23 -17.32
CA ASP A 84 -19.22 21.86 -16.80
C ASP A 84 -18.62 21.79 -15.39
N PRO A 85 -17.55 22.51 -15.03
CA PRO A 85 -17.06 22.56 -13.66
C PRO A 85 -18.08 23.03 -12.61
N PHE A 86 -19.06 23.85 -12.99
CA PHE A 86 -20.12 24.27 -12.07
C PHE A 86 -21.19 23.20 -11.93
N ARG A 87 -21.50 22.48 -13.01
CA ARG A 87 -22.41 21.32 -12.98
C ARG A 87 -21.83 20.17 -12.17
N ASP A 88 -20.53 19.92 -12.31
CA ASP A 88 -19.79 18.92 -11.53
C ASP A 88 -19.96 19.16 -10.01
N LEU A 89 -19.90 20.42 -9.55
CA LEU A 89 -20.11 20.77 -8.13
C LEU A 89 -21.55 20.53 -7.68
N ILE A 90 -22.54 20.79 -8.54
CA ILE A 90 -23.96 20.48 -8.25
C ILE A 90 -24.13 18.96 -8.14
N GLU A 91 -23.55 18.19 -9.07
CA GLU A 91 -23.62 16.72 -9.05
C GLU A 91 -22.89 16.11 -7.85
N ALA A 92 -21.75 16.67 -7.44
CA ALA A 92 -21.06 16.26 -6.23
C ALA A 92 -21.98 16.35 -4.99
N ASN A 93 -22.73 17.46 -4.88
CA ASN A 93 -23.70 17.62 -3.79
C ASN A 93 -24.84 16.58 -3.89
N ARG A 94 -25.37 16.30 -5.09
CA ARG A 94 -26.35 15.21 -5.29
C ARG A 94 -25.79 13.84 -4.89
N LEU A 95 -24.50 13.59 -5.13
CA LEU A 95 -23.84 12.35 -4.70
C LEU A 95 -23.72 12.27 -3.18
N ASP A 96 -23.38 13.35 -2.49
CA ASP A 96 -23.27 13.39 -1.02
C ASP A 96 -24.57 13.05 -0.29
N GLN A 97 -25.72 13.24 -0.96
CA GLN A 97 -27.03 12.86 -0.44
C GLN A 97 -27.31 11.35 -0.56
N ARG A 98 -26.67 10.65 -1.51
CA ARG A 98 -26.97 9.26 -1.89
C ARG A 98 -25.88 8.26 -1.50
N VAL A 99 -24.61 8.67 -1.57
CA VAL A 99 -23.44 7.81 -1.38
C VAL A 99 -22.90 8.00 0.02
N ARG A 100 -22.71 6.88 0.74
CA ARG A 100 -22.19 6.88 2.12
C ARG A 100 -20.78 6.29 2.23
N GLY A 101 -20.28 5.66 1.18
CA GLY A 101 -18.92 5.15 1.09
C GLY A 101 -18.57 4.65 -0.29
N TYR A 102 -17.30 4.32 -0.49
CA TYR A 102 -16.72 4.01 -1.80
C TYR A 102 -16.11 2.60 -1.78
N ALA A 103 -16.39 1.80 -2.82
CA ALA A 103 -15.90 0.44 -2.90
C ALA A 103 -14.38 0.43 -3.18
N THR A 104 -13.95 1.25 -4.14
CA THR A 104 -12.56 1.36 -4.56
C THR A 104 -12.03 2.79 -4.40
N PHE A 105 -10.72 2.94 -4.38
CA PHE A 105 -10.07 4.24 -4.42
C PHE A 105 -10.39 4.99 -5.72
N GLU A 106 -10.58 4.27 -6.83
CA GLU A 106 -10.99 4.90 -8.09
C GLU A 106 -12.40 5.51 -8.01
N ASP A 107 -13.32 4.90 -7.28
CA ASP A 107 -14.65 5.48 -7.01
C ASP A 107 -14.53 6.78 -6.19
N LEU A 108 -13.66 6.78 -5.17
CA LEU A 108 -13.36 7.97 -4.36
C LEU A 108 -12.72 9.07 -5.23
N LEU A 109 -11.80 8.73 -6.13
CA LEU A 109 -11.25 9.67 -7.11
C LEU A 109 -12.31 10.17 -8.11
N GLY A 110 -13.30 9.33 -8.44
CA GLY A 110 -14.50 9.70 -9.18
C GLY A 110 -15.30 10.80 -8.48
N TYR A 111 -15.48 10.69 -7.16
CA TYR A 111 -16.07 11.76 -6.36
C TYR A 111 -15.21 13.02 -6.35
N CYS A 112 -13.89 12.93 -6.13
CA CYS A 112 -13.00 14.10 -6.16
C CYS A 112 -13.00 14.84 -7.51
N ARG A 113 -13.23 14.12 -8.62
CA ARG A 113 -13.39 14.71 -9.96
C ARG A 113 -14.60 15.64 -10.06
N LEU A 114 -15.61 15.45 -9.20
CA LEU A 114 -16.83 16.27 -9.13
C LEU A 114 -16.76 17.30 -8.00
N SER A 115 -16.23 16.93 -6.82
CA SER A 115 -16.28 17.78 -5.63
C SER A 115 -15.11 18.76 -5.48
N ALA A 116 -13.92 18.41 -5.95
CA ALA A 116 -12.70 19.17 -5.69
C ALA A 116 -12.01 19.71 -6.95
N ASN A 117 -11.83 18.86 -7.96
CA ASN A 117 -11.14 19.22 -9.20
C ASN A 117 -11.76 20.41 -9.94
N PRO A 118 -13.11 20.54 -10.00
CA PRO A 118 -13.74 21.67 -10.69
C PRO A 118 -13.34 23.03 -10.12
N VAL A 119 -13.12 23.13 -8.81
CA VAL A 119 -12.67 24.37 -8.16
C VAL A 119 -11.33 24.81 -8.74
N GLY A 120 -10.36 23.89 -8.87
CA GLY A 120 -9.05 24.17 -9.44
C GLY A 120 -9.12 24.61 -10.90
N ARG A 121 -9.95 23.93 -11.70
CA ARG A 121 -10.21 24.27 -13.11
C ARG A 121 -10.77 25.69 -13.24
N ILE A 122 -11.80 26.03 -12.46
CA ILE A 122 -12.40 27.37 -12.43
C ILE A 122 -11.34 28.42 -12.05
N VAL A 123 -10.52 28.16 -11.03
CA VAL A 123 -9.44 29.06 -10.60
C VAL A 123 -8.43 29.31 -11.73
N LEU A 124 -8.05 28.28 -12.50
CA LEU A 124 -7.15 28.46 -13.65
C LEU A 124 -7.73 29.40 -14.72
N HIS A 125 -9.03 29.32 -15.01
CA HIS A 125 -9.70 30.27 -15.91
C HIS A 125 -9.74 31.69 -15.33
N VAL A 126 -10.06 31.83 -14.04
CA VAL A 126 -10.06 33.15 -13.37
C VAL A 126 -8.68 33.80 -13.42
N LEU A 127 -7.61 33.01 -13.30
CA LEU A 127 -6.23 33.47 -13.44
C LEU A 127 -5.80 33.72 -14.89
N GLY A 128 -6.62 33.34 -15.89
CA GLY A 128 -6.24 33.40 -17.31
C GLY A 128 -5.09 32.46 -17.66
N ALA A 129 -4.93 31.37 -16.91
CA ALA A 129 -3.79 30.48 -16.97
C ALA A 129 -4.13 29.05 -17.41
N TRP A 130 -5.38 28.80 -17.83
CA TRP A 130 -5.82 27.48 -18.23
C TRP A 130 -5.00 26.90 -19.40
N SER A 131 -4.69 25.61 -19.27
CA SER A 131 -4.15 24.75 -20.33
C SER A 131 -4.36 23.30 -19.90
N PRO A 132 -4.42 22.33 -20.83
CA PRO A 132 -4.62 20.92 -20.47
C PRO A 132 -3.58 20.37 -19.47
N GLU A 133 -2.34 20.83 -19.54
CA GLU A 133 -1.28 20.41 -18.60
C GLU A 133 -1.45 21.02 -17.21
N ARG A 134 -1.78 22.32 -17.12
CA ARG A 134 -2.02 22.99 -15.83
C ARG A 134 -3.28 22.48 -15.16
N GLU A 135 -4.29 22.12 -15.94
CA GLU A 135 -5.51 21.46 -15.46
C GLU A 135 -5.18 20.14 -14.78
N ARG A 136 -4.46 19.22 -15.44
CA ARG A 136 -4.04 17.95 -14.83
C ARG A 136 -3.31 18.13 -13.51
N ARG A 137 -2.39 19.10 -13.43
CA ARG A 137 -1.65 19.38 -12.19
C ARG A 137 -2.53 20.03 -11.13
N SER A 138 -3.51 20.83 -11.53
CA SER A 138 -4.49 21.41 -10.60
C SER A 138 -5.40 20.33 -10.03
N ASP A 139 -5.85 19.40 -10.87
CA ASP A 139 -6.65 18.24 -10.46
C ASP A 139 -5.89 17.38 -9.44
N ASP A 140 -4.59 17.12 -9.68
CA ASP A 140 -3.73 16.43 -8.70
C ASP A 140 -3.68 17.16 -7.34
N ILE A 141 -3.56 18.48 -7.34
CA ILE A 141 -3.55 19.28 -6.10
C ILE A 141 -4.91 19.21 -5.42
N CYS A 142 -6.00 19.45 -6.15
CA CYS A 142 -7.36 19.49 -5.62
C CYS A 142 -7.75 18.13 -5.03
N THR A 143 -7.51 17.04 -5.76
CA THR A 143 -7.72 15.68 -5.26
C THR A 143 -6.85 15.43 -4.02
N GLY A 144 -5.56 15.77 -4.04
CA GLY A 144 -4.67 15.57 -2.90
C GLY A 144 -5.08 16.35 -1.64
N LEU A 145 -5.63 17.57 -1.81
CA LEU A 145 -6.17 18.37 -0.71
C LEU A 145 -7.46 17.75 -0.15
N GLN A 146 -8.37 17.34 -1.03
CA GLN A 146 -9.64 16.71 -0.64
C GLN A 146 -9.40 15.42 0.15
N LEU A 147 -8.48 14.58 -0.32
CA LEU A 147 -8.08 13.38 0.41
C LEU A 147 -7.46 13.73 1.77
N ALA A 148 -6.59 14.73 1.84
CA ALA A 148 -6.01 15.17 3.11
C ALA A 148 -7.07 15.62 4.12
N GLU A 149 -8.14 16.28 3.66
CA GLU A 149 -9.30 16.65 4.48
C GLU A 149 -10.06 15.41 4.97
N HIS A 150 -10.44 14.52 4.06
CA HIS A 150 -11.08 13.24 4.41
C HIS A 150 -10.26 12.43 5.43
N TRP A 151 -8.93 12.43 5.32
CA TRP A 151 -8.04 11.76 6.26
C TRP A 151 -7.94 12.44 7.62
N GLN A 152 -8.09 13.76 7.69
CA GLN A 152 -8.13 14.46 8.97
C GLN A 152 -9.45 14.19 9.70
N ASP A 153 -10.55 14.09 8.95
CA ASP A 153 -11.90 14.15 9.49
C ASP A 153 -12.61 12.79 9.50
N VAL A 154 -11.87 11.67 9.34
CA VAL A 154 -12.39 10.28 9.38
C VAL A 154 -13.35 10.04 10.53
N GLY A 155 -12.97 10.41 11.77
CA GLY A 155 -13.83 10.23 12.94
C GLY A 155 -15.12 11.06 12.89
N GLU A 156 -15.05 12.30 12.38
CA GLU A 156 -16.23 13.15 12.25
C GLU A 156 -17.16 12.70 11.12
N ASP A 157 -16.61 12.25 10.00
CA ASP A 157 -17.38 11.72 8.88
C ASP A 157 -18.08 10.41 9.25
N LEU A 158 -17.42 9.53 10.00
CA LEU A 158 -18.02 8.32 10.57
C LEU A 158 -19.22 8.66 11.47
N ALA A 159 -19.11 9.71 12.29
CA ALA A 159 -20.22 10.18 13.14
C ALA A 159 -21.41 10.72 12.33
N ARG A 160 -21.16 11.20 11.10
CA ARG A 160 -22.18 11.62 10.12
C ARG A 160 -22.65 10.48 9.21
N GLY A 161 -22.18 9.25 9.46
CA GLY A 161 -22.53 8.06 8.68
C GLY A 161 -21.87 8.00 7.30
N ARG A 162 -20.75 8.69 7.10
CA ARG A 162 -19.95 8.67 5.86
C ARG A 162 -18.61 7.97 6.08
N VAL A 163 -18.13 7.24 5.08
CA VAL A 163 -16.85 6.53 5.09
C VAL A 163 -16.12 6.80 3.79
N TYR A 164 -15.14 7.70 3.82
CA TYR A 164 -14.31 8.02 2.66
C TYR A 164 -13.09 7.09 2.49
N LEU A 165 -12.77 6.28 3.51
CA LEU A 165 -11.78 5.21 3.37
C LEU A 165 -12.32 4.15 2.40
N PRO A 166 -11.62 3.83 1.29
CA PRO A 166 -12.09 2.82 0.34
C PRO A 166 -12.27 1.46 0.99
N GLN A 167 -13.35 0.77 0.66
CA GLN A 167 -13.63 -0.57 1.18
C GLN A 167 -12.53 -1.57 0.83
N GLU A 168 -11.99 -1.53 -0.40
CA GLU A 168 -10.88 -2.38 -0.82
C GLU A 168 -9.63 -2.20 0.05
N ASP A 169 -9.38 -0.99 0.55
CA ASP A 169 -8.21 -0.71 1.38
C ASP A 169 -8.47 -1.06 2.85
N LEU A 170 -9.69 -0.86 3.34
CA LEU A 170 -10.11 -1.43 4.64
C LEU A 170 -9.87 -2.94 4.67
N GLU A 171 -10.28 -3.66 3.61
CA GLU A 171 -10.06 -5.10 3.46
C GLU A 171 -8.57 -5.44 3.32
N ARG A 172 -7.84 -4.71 2.48
CA ARG A 172 -6.39 -4.90 2.24
C ARG A 172 -5.58 -4.82 3.53
N PHE A 173 -5.96 -3.92 4.44
CA PHE A 173 -5.27 -3.73 5.71
C PHE A 173 -5.90 -4.52 6.88
N GLY A 174 -7.02 -5.20 6.65
CA GLY A 174 -7.74 -5.96 7.69
C GLY A 174 -8.35 -5.06 8.77
N VAL A 175 -8.94 -3.94 8.35
CA VAL A 175 -9.58 -2.94 9.22
C VAL A 175 -11.09 -3.12 9.15
N GLU A 176 -11.67 -3.47 10.29
CA GLU A 176 -13.12 -3.62 10.41
C GLU A 176 -13.80 -2.27 10.67
N ILE A 177 -14.85 -1.94 9.91
CA ILE A 177 -15.64 -0.71 10.11
C ILE A 177 -16.22 -0.63 11.54
N GLY A 178 -16.56 -1.77 12.14
CA GLY A 178 -17.03 -1.84 13.51
C GLY A 178 -16.02 -1.29 14.52
N ASP A 179 -14.73 -1.55 14.34
CA ASP A 179 -13.68 -1.01 15.20
C ASP A 179 -13.54 0.51 15.02
N LEU A 180 -13.69 1.02 13.79
CA LEU A 180 -13.65 2.46 13.52
C LEU A 180 -14.77 3.21 14.22
N ARG A 181 -16.00 2.67 14.18
CA ARG A 181 -17.17 3.23 14.87
C ARG A 181 -17.02 3.25 16.39
N LEU A 182 -16.25 2.33 16.94
CA LEU A 182 -15.89 2.29 18.36
C LEU A 182 -14.70 3.19 18.71
N GLY A 183 -14.14 3.94 17.75
CA GLY A 183 -12.97 4.80 17.94
C GLY A 183 -11.67 4.04 18.19
N ARG A 184 -11.57 2.77 17.78
CA ARG A 184 -10.39 1.94 18.07
C ARG A 184 -9.29 2.18 17.05
N VAL A 185 -8.20 2.82 17.50
CA VAL A 185 -6.99 3.04 16.70
C VAL A 185 -6.09 1.80 16.74
N THR A 186 -6.42 0.79 15.92
CA THR A 186 -5.64 -0.45 15.81
C THR A 186 -4.34 -0.23 15.01
N PRO A 187 -3.33 -1.11 15.15
CA PRO A 187 -2.15 -1.08 14.28
C PRO A 187 -2.50 -1.17 12.78
N ALA A 188 -3.47 -2.02 12.42
CA ALA A 188 -3.98 -2.14 11.05
C ALA A 188 -4.54 -0.81 10.53
N PHE A 189 -5.32 -0.10 11.36
CA PHE A 189 -5.85 1.21 11.01
C PHE A 189 -4.76 2.26 10.81
N ARG A 190 -3.76 2.31 11.68
CA ARG A 190 -2.61 3.23 11.50
C ARG A 190 -1.87 2.96 10.19
N ASP A 191 -1.80 1.70 9.80
CA ASP A 191 -1.12 1.26 8.58
C ASP A 191 -1.90 1.62 7.32
N LEU A 192 -3.22 1.47 7.35
CA LEU A 192 -4.15 1.99 6.35
C LEU A 192 -4.00 3.51 6.22
N MET A 193 -4.11 4.25 7.32
CA MET A 193 -3.98 5.71 7.31
C MET A 193 -2.60 6.16 6.79
N ALA A 194 -1.52 5.45 7.10
CA ALA A 194 -0.21 5.74 6.55
C ALA A 194 -0.15 5.56 5.02
N PHE A 195 -0.83 4.54 4.51
CA PHE A 195 -0.95 4.29 3.06
C PHE A 195 -1.77 5.39 2.38
N GLU A 196 -2.93 5.74 2.95
CA GLU A 196 -3.80 6.80 2.45
C GLU A 196 -3.14 8.18 2.43
N VAL A 197 -2.46 8.52 3.52
CA VAL A 197 -1.66 9.73 3.64
C VAL A 197 -0.56 9.78 2.59
N ALA A 198 0.08 8.64 2.28
CA ALA A 198 1.09 8.58 1.23
C ALA A 198 0.50 8.82 -0.17
N ARG A 199 -0.69 8.27 -0.48
CA ARG A 199 -1.39 8.53 -1.74
C ARG A 199 -1.74 10.01 -1.91
N ALA A 200 -2.34 10.62 -0.90
CA ALA A 200 -2.66 12.06 -0.90
C ALA A 200 -1.39 12.91 -1.06
N ARG A 201 -0.30 12.54 -0.36
CA ARG A 201 1.00 13.22 -0.48
C ARG A 201 1.56 13.13 -1.91
N ALA A 202 1.44 11.98 -2.56
CA ALA A 202 1.91 11.77 -3.94
C ALA A 202 1.23 12.73 -4.91
N LEU A 203 -0.09 12.87 -4.79
CA LEU A 203 -0.91 13.77 -5.59
C LEU A 203 -0.49 15.23 -5.42
N LEU A 204 -0.38 15.69 -4.17
CA LEU A 204 0.07 17.06 -3.86
C LEU A 204 1.44 17.37 -4.45
N LEU A 205 2.39 16.43 -4.36
CA LEU A 205 3.74 16.61 -4.88
C LEU A 205 3.80 16.53 -6.41
N ARG A 206 2.97 15.69 -7.04
CA ARG A 206 2.86 15.57 -8.50
C ARG A 206 2.31 16.86 -9.13
N GLY A 207 1.34 17.49 -8.46
CA GLY A 207 0.78 18.77 -8.89
C GLY A 207 1.63 20.00 -8.50
N ALA A 208 2.50 19.91 -7.50
CA ALA A 208 3.32 21.02 -6.97
C ALA A 208 4.08 21.86 -8.03
N PRO A 209 4.59 21.31 -9.14
CA PRO A 209 5.21 22.10 -10.21
C PRO A 209 4.31 23.20 -10.80
N LEU A 210 2.97 23.09 -10.66
CA LEU A 210 2.03 24.15 -11.06
C LEU A 210 2.35 25.50 -10.43
N ALA A 211 2.81 25.52 -9.16
CA ALA A 211 3.17 26.75 -8.48
C ALA A 211 4.28 27.52 -9.22
N ARG A 212 5.29 26.79 -9.72
CA ARG A 212 6.38 27.39 -10.49
C ARG A 212 5.90 27.85 -11.87
N ASP A 213 5.07 27.05 -12.53
CA ASP A 213 4.57 27.32 -13.88
C ASP A 213 3.61 28.52 -13.96
N LEU A 214 2.91 28.82 -12.86
CA LEU A 214 2.09 30.03 -12.73
C LEU A 214 2.95 31.25 -12.36
N GLY A 215 3.98 31.05 -11.52
CA GLY A 215 4.88 32.11 -11.09
C GLY A 215 4.20 33.24 -10.30
N GLY A 216 5.00 34.20 -9.84
CA GLY A 216 4.51 35.40 -9.15
C GLY A 216 3.54 35.10 -8.00
N ARG A 217 2.48 35.91 -7.89
CA ARG A 217 1.51 35.83 -6.78
C ARG A 217 0.60 34.60 -6.85
N ALA A 218 0.24 34.17 -8.05
CA ALA A 218 -0.58 32.98 -8.26
C ALA A 218 0.19 31.70 -7.88
N GLY A 219 1.47 31.62 -8.28
CA GLY A 219 2.37 30.55 -7.89
C GLY A 219 2.54 30.44 -6.38
N LEU A 220 2.70 31.57 -5.68
CA LEU A 220 2.77 31.59 -4.21
C LEU A 220 1.47 31.10 -3.55
N ALA A 221 0.31 31.47 -4.09
CA ALA A 221 -0.97 30.99 -3.58
C ALA A 221 -1.10 29.46 -3.74
N VAL A 222 -0.76 28.91 -4.91
CA VAL A 222 -0.76 27.46 -5.14
C VAL A 222 0.23 26.74 -4.25
N ALA A 223 1.45 27.28 -4.07
CA ALA A 223 2.44 26.72 -3.15
C ALA A 223 1.92 26.69 -1.69
N ALA A 224 1.14 27.68 -1.28
CA ALA A 224 0.53 27.73 0.05
C ALA A 224 -0.54 26.66 0.23
N PHE A 225 -1.38 26.39 -0.78
CA PHE A 225 -2.33 25.28 -0.74
C PHE A 225 -1.62 23.93 -0.65
N VAL A 226 -0.66 23.66 -1.54
CA VAL A 226 0.14 22.41 -1.52
C VAL A 226 0.85 22.25 -0.17
N GLY A 227 1.50 23.31 0.32
CA GLY A 227 2.16 23.29 1.64
C GLY A 227 1.19 23.07 2.80
N GLY A 228 -0.02 23.64 2.72
CA GLY A 228 -1.10 23.42 3.68
C GLY A 228 -1.54 21.96 3.74
N GLY A 229 -1.80 21.34 2.59
CA GLY A 229 -2.11 19.91 2.48
C GLY A 229 -0.99 19.02 3.00
N LEU A 230 0.27 19.29 2.61
CA LEU A 230 1.42 18.53 3.12
C LEU A 230 1.57 18.65 4.65
N ALA A 231 1.32 19.83 5.20
CA ALA A 231 1.35 20.05 6.64
C ALA A 231 0.19 19.33 7.37
N ALA A 232 -0.99 19.24 6.76
CA ALA A 232 -2.12 18.46 7.26
C ALA A 232 -1.77 16.97 7.34
N LEU A 233 -1.20 16.42 6.27
CA LEU A 233 -0.70 15.05 6.23
C LEU A 233 0.40 14.80 7.29
N GLU A 234 1.35 15.73 7.45
CA GLU A 234 2.34 15.66 8.54
C GLU A 234 1.72 15.75 9.94
N ALA A 235 0.55 16.38 10.10
CA ALA A 235 -0.16 16.43 11.37
C ALA A 235 -0.78 15.08 11.72
N ILE A 236 -1.35 14.39 10.74
CA ILE A 236 -1.85 13.01 10.89
C ILE A 236 -0.71 12.07 11.32
N GLU A 237 0.44 12.15 10.64
CA GLU A 237 1.62 11.34 10.98
C GLU A 237 2.11 11.61 12.41
N ARG A 238 2.18 12.89 12.82
CA ARG A 238 2.59 13.28 14.18
C ARG A 238 1.61 12.84 15.27
N ALA A 239 0.33 12.71 14.94
CA ALA A 239 -0.68 12.15 15.82
C ALA A 239 -0.62 10.61 15.90
N GLY A 240 0.37 9.97 15.26
CA GLY A 240 0.46 8.51 15.19
C GLY A 240 -0.73 7.90 14.43
N TYR A 241 -1.26 8.65 13.47
CA TYR A 241 -2.44 8.30 12.66
C TYR A 241 -3.74 8.14 13.45
N ASP A 242 -3.82 8.67 14.67
CA ASP A 242 -5.09 8.81 15.37
C ASP A 242 -5.88 9.99 14.78
N VAL A 243 -6.84 9.64 13.92
CA VAL A 243 -7.81 10.55 13.29
C VAL A 243 -9.25 10.22 13.69
N LEU A 244 -9.43 9.19 14.54
CA LEU A 244 -10.74 8.76 15.05
C LEU A 244 -11.12 9.53 16.31
N THR A 245 -10.13 9.79 17.19
CA THR A 245 -10.39 10.46 18.47
C THR A 245 -10.53 11.97 18.29
N ARG A 246 -9.69 12.57 17.44
CA ARG A 246 -9.70 14.01 17.16
C ARG A 246 -9.04 14.29 15.81
N PRO A 247 -9.57 15.22 15.00
CA PRO A 247 -8.93 15.61 13.75
C PRO A 247 -7.59 16.33 14.01
N PRO A 248 -6.45 15.78 13.57
CA PRO A 248 -5.14 16.37 13.82
C PRO A 248 -4.91 17.56 12.89
N ARG A 249 -4.72 18.75 13.44
CA ARG A 249 -4.51 19.99 12.65
C ARG A 249 -3.05 20.44 12.70
N PRO A 250 -2.47 20.97 11.60
CA PRO A 250 -1.10 21.47 11.62
C PRO A 250 -0.99 22.77 12.44
N GLY A 251 0.16 22.95 13.10
CA GLY A 251 0.52 24.23 13.72
C GLY A 251 0.94 25.29 12.69
N ARG A 252 0.96 26.57 13.07
CA ARG A 252 1.37 27.69 12.21
C ARG A 252 2.78 27.50 11.62
N LEU A 253 3.73 27.07 12.45
CA LEU A 253 5.11 26.80 12.04
C LEU A 253 5.22 25.64 11.04
N GLY A 254 4.43 24.58 11.25
CA GLY A 254 4.39 23.43 10.34
C GLY A 254 3.92 23.83 8.94
N ARG A 255 2.84 24.61 8.85
CA ARG A 255 2.34 25.17 7.57
C ARG A 255 3.37 26.04 6.89
N LEU A 256 4.03 26.95 7.64
CA LEU A 256 5.05 27.84 7.08
C LEU A 256 6.24 27.05 6.53
N ARG A 257 6.74 26.04 7.27
CA ARG A 257 7.85 25.19 6.83
C ARG A 257 7.51 24.43 5.55
N ALA A 258 6.33 23.82 5.48
CA ALA A 258 5.88 23.08 4.31
C ALA A 258 5.71 24.01 3.09
N PHE A 259 5.10 25.18 3.27
CA PHE A 259 4.99 26.21 2.25
C PHE A 259 6.37 26.63 1.71
N LEU A 260 7.32 26.98 2.58
CA LEU A 260 8.67 27.36 2.17
C LEU A 260 9.36 26.22 1.42
N GLY A 261 9.16 24.96 1.85
CA GLY A 261 9.64 23.79 1.14
C GLY A 261 9.14 23.71 -0.31
N VAL A 262 7.85 23.94 -0.53
CA VAL A 262 7.25 23.94 -1.88
C VAL A 262 7.71 25.15 -2.69
N ALA A 263 7.71 26.34 -2.10
CA ALA A 263 8.06 27.59 -2.77
C ALA A 263 9.53 27.65 -3.20
N LEU A 264 10.44 27.10 -2.38
CA LEU A 264 11.89 27.12 -2.65
C LEU A 264 12.36 25.96 -3.53
N ARG A 265 11.70 24.79 -3.47
CA ARG A 265 12.18 23.57 -4.16
C ARG A 265 11.42 23.20 -5.43
N GLY A 266 10.37 23.94 -5.79
CA GLY A 266 9.67 23.77 -7.07
C GLY A 266 9.12 22.37 -7.33
N GLY A 267 8.74 21.63 -6.28
CA GLY A 267 8.10 20.31 -6.41
C GLY A 267 9.02 19.19 -6.91
N ARG A 268 10.12 18.90 -6.19
CA ARG A 268 10.86 17.63 -6.35
C ARG A 268 10.82 16.82 -5.07
N ASP A 269 9.91 15.85 -5.04
CA ASP A 269 10.21 14.41 -5.03
C ASP A 269 8.87 13.64 -5.14
N PRO A 270 8.77 12.55 -5.93
CA PRO A 270 7.67 11.59 -5.79
C PRO A 270 7.76 10.94 -4.39
N VAL A 271 6.66 10.34 -3.91
CA VAL A 271 6.52 9.65 -2.60
C VAL A 271 7.88 9.30 -1.97
N PRO A 272 8.22 9.80 -0.76
CA PRO A 272 9.52 9.52 -0.18
C PRO A 272 9.67 8.00 -0.12
N VAL A 273 10.62 7.44 -0.88
CA VAL A 273 10.96 6.01 -0.91
C VAL A 273 11.11 5.45 0.52
N GLU A 274 11.51 6.31 1.46
CA GLU A 274 11.54 6.07 2.89
C GLU A 274 10.19 5.59 3.50
N VAL A 275 9.05 6.16 3.09
CA VAL A 275 7.71 5.76 3.54
C VAL A 275 7.37 4.37 3.00
N ALA A 276 7.70 4.12 1.73
CA ALA A 276 7.54 2.81 1.09
C ALA A 276 8.31 1.72 1.84
N TYR A 277 9.59 1.97 2.18
CA TYR A 277 10.36 1.05 3.02
C TYR A 277 9.74 0.84 4.41
N ARG A 278 9.24 1.88 5.08
CA ARG A 278 8.58 1.73 6.39
C ARG A 278 7.35 0.83 6.32
N HIS A 279 6.56 0.92 5.25
CA HIS A 279 5.43 0.01 5.01
C HIS A 279 5.92 -1.45 4.90
N CYS A 280 6.93 -1.71 4.07
CA CYS A 280 7.51 -3.05 3.92
C CYS A 280 8.10 -3.59 5.24
N GLU A 281 8.77 -2.73 6.03
CA GLU A 281 9.30 -3.08 7.35
C GLU A 281 8.19 -3.53 8.30
N ARG A 282 7.02 -2.89 8.28
CA ARG A 282 5.86 -3.28 9.11
C ARG A 282 5.24 -4.59 8.67
N VAL A 283 4.99 -4.77 7.36
CA VAL A 283 4.50 -6.04 6.80
C VAL A 283 5.40 -7.19 7.26
N THR A 284 6.72 -6.98 7.16
CA THR A 284 7.72 -7.95 7.60
C THR A 284 7.68 -8.20 9.11
N ARG A 285 7.61 -7.15 9.95
CA ARG A 285 7.50 -7.31 11.41
C ARG A 285 6.23 -8.06 11.83
N ALA A 286 5.11 -7.78 11.18
CA ALA A 286 3.80 -8.35 11.53
C ALA A 286 3.68 -9.82 11.08
N ARG A 287 4.20 -10.17 9.89
CA ARG A 287 3.97 -11.48 9.26
C ARG A 287 5.18 -12.42 9.32
N ALA A 288 6.41 -11.90 9.36
CA ALA A 288 7.63 -12.70 9.17
C ALA A 288 8.21 -13.27 10.48
N ARG A 289 7.44 -14.08 11.22
CA ARG A 289 7.78 -14.51 12.60
C ARG A 289 9.12 -15.24 12.80
N ASN A 290 9.67 -15.89 11.76
CA ASN A 290 10.99 -16.52 11.81
C ASN A 290 12.03 -15.68 11.05
N PHE A 291 11.69 -15.26 9.83
CA PHE A 291 12.54 -14.47 8.94
C PHE A 291 12.99 -13.14 9.57
N HIS A 292 12.11 -12.47 10.32
CA HIS A 292 12.40 -11.18 10.96
C HIS A 292 13.60 -11.23 11.93
N TYR A 293 13.83 -12.36 12.61
CA TYR A 293 14.93 -12.49 13.57
C TYR A 293 16.30 -12.46 12.88
N GLY A 294 16.42 -13.08 11.70
CA GLY A 294 17.68 -13.11 10.94
C GLY A 294 17.99 -11.76 10.31
N ILE A 295 17.03 -11.17 9.58
CA ILE A 295 17.28 -9.94 8.82
C ILE A 295 17.61 -8.73 9.70
N ARG A 296 17.23 -8.73 10.99
CA ARG A 296 17.60 -7.67 11.95
C ARG A 296 19.10 -7.58 12.22
N LEU A 297 19.87 -8.60 11.87
CA LEU A 297 21.34 -8.61 12.00
C LEU A 297 22.02 -7.83 10.86
N LEU A 298 21.28 -7.48 9.81
CA LEU A 298 21.81 -6.81 8.64
C LEU A 298 21.98 -5.29 8.85
N PRO A 299 22.89 -4.65 8.08
CA PRO A 299 22.88 -3.21 7.88
C PRO A 299 21.51 -2.69 7.42
N ARG A 300 21.19 -1.42 7.72
CA ARG A 300 19.85 -0.84 7.55
C ARG A 300 19.35 -0.85 6.11
N ASP A 301 20.22 -0.63 5.15
CA ASP A 301 19.95 -0.65 3.71
C ASP A 301 19.56 -2.05 3.23
N ARG A 302 20.32 -3.09 3.58
CA ARG A 302 20.00 -4.48 3.25
C ARG A 302 18.76 -5.01 3.98
N TYR A 303 18.60 -4.64 5.25
CA TYR A 303 17.38 -4.94 6.02
C TYR A 303 16.13 -4.40 5.29
N ARG A 304 16.18 -3.16 4.81
CA ARG A 304 15.09 -2.53 4.06
C ARG A 304 14.81 -3.19 2.72
N ALA A 305 15.87 -3.51 1.98
CA ALA A 305 15.75 -4.24 0.72
C ALA A 305 15.07 -5.61 0.93
N LEU A 306 15.49 -6.37 1.95
CA LEU A 306 14.83 -7.64 2.28
C LEU A 306 13.40 -7.47 2.79
N CYS A 307 13.08 -6.39 3.50
CA CYS A 307 11.70 -6.09 3.84
C CYS A 307 10.84 -5.84 2.60
N ALA A 308 11.36 -5.15 1.58
CA ALA A 308 10.66 -4.94 0.32
C ALA A 308 10.46 -6.27 -0.44
N VAL A 309 11.51 -7.09 -0.53
CA VAL A 309 11.44 -8.45 -1.11
C VAL A 309 10.39 -9.29 -0.39
N TYR A 310 10.43 -9.33 0.95
CA TYR A 310 9.48 -10.09 1.75
C TYR A 310 8.05 -9.59 1.59
N ALA A 311 7.83 -8.27 1.56
CA ALA A 311 6.49 -7.70 1.42
C ALA A 311 5.84 -8.08 0.09
N PHE A 312 6.62 -8.12 -1.00
CA PHE A 312 6.10 -8.57 -2.31
C PHE A 312 5.90 -10.08 -2.34
N ALA A 313 6.84 -10.88 -1.82
CA ALA A 313 6.66 -12.32 -1.68
C ALA A 313 5.39 -12.67 -0.89
N ARG A 314 5.17 -11.99 0.24
CA ARG A 314 4.00 -12.23 1.08
C ARG A 314 2.70 -11.87 0.38
N ARG A 315 2.69 -10.80 -0.42
CA ARG A 315 1.54 -10.42 -1.26
C ARG A 315 1.17 -11.56 -2.22
N ILE A 316 2.16 -12.22 -2.81
CA ILE A 316 1.95 -13.35 -3.73
C ILE A 316 1.41 -14.57 -2.94
N ASP A 317 2.05 -14.95 -1.84
CA ASP A 317 1.61 -16.07 -0.99
C ASP A 317 0.16 -15.89 -0.47
N ASP A 318 -0.19 -14.67 -0.05
CA ASP A 318 -1.53 -14.34 0.47
C ASP A 318 -2.64 -14.61 -0.58
N VAL A 319 -2.33 -14.60 -1.89
CA VAL A 319 -3.30 -14.96 -2.94
C VAL A 319 -3.66 -16.44 -2.87
N GLY A 320 -2.66 -17.32 -2.67
CA GLY A 320 -2.84 -18.76 -2.59
C GLY A 320 -3.59 -19.17 -1.32
N ASP A 321 -3.16 -18.66 -0.17
CA ASP A 321 -3.69 -19.03 1.15
C ASP A 321 -4.98 -18.28 1.53
N GLY A 322 -5.23 -17.12 0.91
CA GLY A 322 -6.39 -16.29 1.18
C GLY A 322 -7.71 -16.90 0.70
N PRO A 323 -8.86 -16.40 1.18
CA PRO A 323 -10.17 -16.85 0.71
C PRO A 323 -10.44 -16.45 -0.75
N GLY A 324 -11.43 -17.10 -1.36
CA GLY A 324 -11.93 -16.76 -2.70
C GLY A 324 -11.88 -17.92 -3.70
N GLU A 325 -12.64 -17.76 -4.77
CA GLU A 325 -12.76 -18.76 -5.84
C GLU A 325 -11.47 -18.87 -6.67
N ARG A 326 -11.26 -20.05 -7.26
CA ARG A 326 -10.07 -20.38 -8.05
C ARG A 326 -9.77 -19.34 -9.14
N GLU A 327 -10.78 -18.96 -9.93
CA GLU A 327 -10.59 -17.98 -11.00
C GLU A 327 -10.20 -16.60 -10.48
N GLY A 328 -10.79 -16.17 -9.36
CA GLY A 328 -10.44 -14.92 -8.71
C GLY A 328 -8.99 -14.92 -8.21
N LYS A 329 -8.50 -16.05 -7.67
CA LYS A 329 -7.10 -16.22 -7.28
C LYS A 329 -6.17 -16.14 -8.48
N LEU A 330 -6.49 -16.85 -9.58
CA LEU A 330 -5.69 -16.82 -10.81
C LEU A 330 -5.58 -15.39 -11.38
N ARG A 331 -6.69 -14.64 -11.45
CA ARG A 331 -6.66 -13.22 -11.87
C ARG A 331 -5.76 -12.35 -10.98
N ARG A 332 -5.74 -12.60 -9.67
CA ARG A 332 -4.84 -11.88 -8.75
C ARG A 332 -3.37 -12.26 -8.94
N LEU A 333 -3.07 -13.50 -9.32
CA LEU A 333 -1.71 -13.92 -9.68
C LEU A 333 -1.27 -13.26 -10.99
N ASP A 334 -2.15 -13.15 -11.99
CA ASP A 334 -1.88 -12.40 -13.23
C ASP A 334 -1.60 -10.92 -12.94
N ALA A 335 -2.39 -10.31 -12.04
CA ALA A 335 -2.13 -8.95 -11.57
C ALA A 335 -0.76 -8.83 -10.86
N ALA A 336 -0.35 -9.84 -10.08
CA ALA A 336 0.97 -9.87 -9.45
C ALA A 336 2.11 -9.97 -10.48
N ARG A 337 1.91 -10.67 -11.61
CA ARG A 337 2.87 -10.67 -12.74
C ARG A 337 2.98 -9.28 -13.37
N ALA A 338 1.85 -8.62 -13.63
CA ALA A 338 1.85 -7.25 -14.15
C ALA A 338 2.53 -6.25 -13.19
N ASP A 339 2.31 -6.39 -11.89
CA ASP A 339 2.99 -5.61 -10.85
C ASP A 339 4.51 -5.84 -10.86
N LEU A 340 4.96 -7.08 -11.03
CA LEU A 340 6.37 -7.43 -11.17
C LEU A 340 7.00 -6.77 -12.41
N ASP A 341 6.30 -6.78 -13.54
CA ASP A 341 6.74 -6.13 -14.77
C ASP A 341 6.89 -4.62 -14.58
N ARG A 342 5.91 -3.98 -13.92
CA ARG A 342 5.97 -2.55 -13.56
C ARG A 342 7.17 -2.24 -12.67
N ALA A 343 7.39 -3.01 -11.62
CA ALA A 343 8.52 -2.84 -10.71
C ALA A 343 9.87 -3.04 -11.44
N THR A 344 9.96 -4.05 -12.30
CA THR A 344 11.15 -4.36 -13.10
C THR A 344 11.47 -3.24 -14.09
N ALA A 345 10.47 -2.74 -14.81
CA ALA A 345 10.62 -1.60 -15.73
C ALA A 345 11.05 -0.33 -14.98
N ALA A 346 10.46 -0.06 -13.82
CA ALA A 346 10.87 1.05 -12.96
C ALA A 346 12.31 0.89 -12.47
N ALA A 347 12.77 -0.33 -12.15
CA ALA A 347 14.14 -0.58 -11.73
C ALA A 347 15.17 -0.39 -12.86
N ARG A 348 14.88 -0.89 -14.08
CA ARG A 348 15.81 -0.94 -15.24
C ARG A 348 15.91 0.37 -16.05
N GLY A 349 15.74 1.53 -15.42
CA GLY A 349 15.90 2.84 -16.06
C GLY A 349 14.59 3.63 -16.28
N GLY A 350 13.43 3.08 -15.88
CA GLY A 350 12.17 3.81 -15.82
C GLY A 350 12.14 4.93 -14.77
N ARG A 351 10.99 5.57 -14.56
CA ARG A 351 10.79 6.53 -13.45
C ARG A 351 10.11 5.82 -12.28
N LEU A 352 10.69 5.89 -11.07
CA LEU A 352 10.05 5.35 -9.85
C LEU A 352 8.64 5.90 -9.61
N ALA A 353 8.36 7.11 -10.10
CA ALA A 353 7.03 7.72 -10.06
C ALA A 353 5.93 6.87 -10.74
N ALA A 354 6.29 5.95 -11.66
CA ALA A 354 5.34 5.07 -12.35
C ALA A 354 4.80 3.93 -11.46
N VAL A 355 5.41 3.70 -10.30
CA VAL A 355 4.99 2.70 -9.30
C VAL A 355 4.76 3.35 -7.93
N ALA A 356 4.64 4.68 -7.87
CA ALA A 356 4.50 5.41 -6.61
C ALA A 356 3.11 5.27 -5.96
N ASP A 357 2.14 4.76 -6.70
CA ASP A 357 0.81 4.34 -6.27
C ASP A 357 0.84 3.08 -5.36
N ASP A 358 1.91 2.28 -5.42
CA ASP A 358 2.07 1.10 -4.57
C ASP A 358 3.40 1.13 -3.77
N PRO A 359 3.35 1.20 -2.42
CA PRO A 359 4.55 1.29 -1.60
C PRO A 359 5.45 0.05 -1.67
N VAL A 360 4.90 -1.14 -1.92
CA VAL A 360 5.72 -2.35 -2.05
C VAL A 360 6.47 -2.32 -3.37
N LEU A 361 5.80 -1.96 -4.48
CA LEU A 361 6.45 -1.86 -5.79
C LEU A 361 7.48 -0.73 -5.82
N LEU A 362 7.17 0.42 -5.23
CA LEU A 362 8.12 1.54 -5.11
C LEU A 362 9.37 1.13 -4.32
N ALA A 363 9.20 0.49 -3.15
CA ALA A 363 10.33 0.03 -2.35
C ALA A 363 11.13 -1.06 -3.07
N LEU A 364 10.46 -2.00 -3.75
CA LEU A 364 11.10 -3.08 -4.48
C LEU A 364 11.91 -2.54 -5.68
N ALA A 365 11.33 -1.63 -6.47
CA ALA A 365 12.00 -1.01 -7.61
C ALA A 365 13.20 -0.17 -7.18
N ASP A 366 13.09 0.59 -6.08
CA ASP A 366 14.23 1.32 -5.52
C ASP A 366 15.31 0.36 -4.97
N ALA A 367 14.92 -0.73 -4.29
CA ALA A 367 15.86 -1.74 -3.79
C ALA A 367 16.62 -2.41 -4.93
N ALA A 368 15.93 -2.78 -6.01
CA ALA A 368 16.53 -3.42 -7.20
C ALA A 368 17.46 -2.50 -8.00
N ARG A 369 17.39 -1.17 -7.80
CA ARG A 369 18.40 -0.24 -8.34
C ARG A 369 19.69 -0.22 -7.52
N ARG A 370 19.60 -0.51 -6.23
CA ARG A 370 20.72 -0.44 -5.28
C ARG A 370 21.44 -1.78 -5.13
N PHE A 371 20.68 -2.87 -5.24
CA PHE A 371 21.14 -4.23 -5.11
C PHE A 371 20.78 -5.01 -6.37
N PRO A 372 21.65 -5.92 -6.83
CA PRO A 372 21.39 -6.71 -8.03
C PRO A 372 20.42 -7.87 -7.71
N ILE A 373 19.18 -7.52 -7.35
CA ILE A 373 18.10 -8.46 -7.00
C ILE A 373 17.58 -9.12 -8.29
N PRO A 374 17.57 -10.46 -8.40
CA PRO A 374 17.02 -11.15 -9.56
C PRO A 374 15.49 -11.15 -9.50
N LEU A 375 14.86 -10.04 -9.90
CA LEU A 375 13.40 -9.85 -9.81
C LEU A 375 12.61 -10.95 -10.54
N GLU A 376 13.17 -11.52 -11.60
CA GLU A 376 12.60 -12.66 -12.31
C GLU A 376 12.33 -13.89 -11.42
N ALA A 377 13.05 -14.05 -10.31
CA ALA A 377 12.77 -15.13 -9.36
C ALA A 377 11.38 -15.01 -8.69
N PHE A 378 10.76 -13.82 -8.68
CA PHE A 378 9.36 -13.71 -8.27
C PHE A 378 8.39 -14.40 -9.22
N ALA A 379 8.72 -14.55 -10.51
CA ALA A 379 7.89 -15.31 -11.43
C ALA A 379 7.82 -16.78 -11.02
N ASP A 380 8.93 -17.37 -10.57
CA ASP A 380 8.95 -18.72 -10.02
C ASP A 380 8.03 -18.85 -8.79
N LEU A 381 8.01 -17.84 -7.93
CA LEU A 381 7.12 -17.81 -6.76
C LEU A 381 5.65 -17.75 -7.19
N VAL A 382 5.30 -16.89 -8.15
CA VAL A 382 3.95 -16.81 -8.71
C VAL A 382 3.53 -18.16 -9.31
N ASP A 383 4.40 -18.81 -10.08
CA ASP A 383 4.16 -20.13 -10.65
C ASP A 383 3.92 -21.18 -9.55
N GLY A 384 4.72 -21.16 -8.48
CA GLY A 384 4.56 -22.06 -7.33
C GLY A 384 3.22 -21.87 -6.61
N VAL A 385 2.80 -20.62 -6.38
CA VAL A 385 1.48 -20.33 -5.78
C VAL A 385 0.35 -20.70 -6.74
N GLU A 386 0.54 -20.57 -8.04
CA GLU A 386 -0.42 -21.02 -9.05
C GLU A 386 -0.64 -22.54 -8.99
N MET A 387 0.42 -23.33 -8.78
CA MET A 387 0.33 -24.78 -8.57
C MET A 387 -0.58 -25.11 -7.38
N ASP A 388 -0.45 -24.37 -6.27
CA ASP A 388 -1.27 -24.54 -5.07
C ASP A 388 -2.75 -24.19 -5.31
N VAL A 389 -3.03 -23.14 -6.08
CA VAL A 389 -4.39 -22.72 -6.46
C VAL A 389 -5.06 -23.76 -7.39
N ARG A 390 -4.26 -24.39 -8.26
CA ARG A 390 -4.73 -25.46 -9.16
C ARG A 390 -4.87 -26.81 -8.45
N GLY A 391 -4.30 -26.97 -7.25
CA GLY A 391 -4.39 -28.19 -6.44
C GLY A 391 -3.43 -29.28 -6.91
N ALA A 392 -2.19 -28.89 -7.25
CA ALA A 392 -1.14 -29.83 -7.64
C ALA A 392 -0.90 -30.91 -6.58
N ARG A 393 -0.55 -32.12 -7.03
CA ARG A 393 -0.08 -33.24 -6.20
C ARG A 393 1.25 -33.72 -6.74
N TYR A 394 2.08 -34.27 -5.86
CA TYR A 394 3.44 -34.68 -6.19
C TYR A 394 3.52 -36.20 -6.11
N GLY A 395 3.83 -36.83 -7.24
CA GLY A 395 4.05 -38.28 -7.32
C GLY A 395 5.38 -38.66 -6.68
N THR A 396 6.42 -37.86 -6.96
CA THR A 396 7.80 -38.13 -6.55
C THR A 396 8.40 -37.01 -5.70
N PHE A 397 9.46 -37.33 -4.95
CA PHE A 397 10.21 -36.34 -4.19
C PHE A 397 10.85 -35.26 -5.09
N ASP A 398 11.26 -35.61 -6.31
CA ASP A 398 11.83 -34.65 -7.27
C ASP A 398 10.79 -33.62 -7.73
N GLU A 399 9.53 -34.05 -7.93
CA GLU A 399 8.42 -33.13 -8.20
C GLU A 399 8.17 -32.20 -7.01
N LEU A 400 8.21 -32.72 -5.78
CA LEU A 400 8.10 -31.90 -4.57
C LEU A 400 9.26 -30.90 -4.46
N VAL A 401 10.49 -31.30 -4.78
CA VAL A 401 11.66 -30.41 -4.81
C VAL A 401 11.47 -29.32 -5.86
N ALA A 402 10.95 -29.64 -7.05
CA ALA A 402 10.65 -28.64 -8.08
C ALA A 402 9.61 -27.61 -7.61
N TYR A 403 8.61 -28.03 -6.83
CA TYR A 403 7.71 -27.09 -6.14
C TYR A 403 8.46 -26.25 -5.09
N CYS A 404 9.25 -26.88 -4.21
CA CYS A 404 9.99 -26.17 -3.16
C CYS A 404 10.96 -25.12 -3.71
N ARG A 405 11.60 -25.39 -4.86
CA ARG A 405 12.45 -24.43 -5.57
C ARG A 405 11.69 -23.20 -6.06
N ARG A 406 10.44 -23.37 -6.47
CA ARG A 406 9.56 -22.28 -6.91
C ARG A 406 9.12 -21.40 -5.74
N VAL A 407 8.60 -21.99 -4.67
CA VAL A 407 8.00 -21.21 -3.57
C VAL A 407 8.99 -20.71 -2.51
N ALA A 408 10.15 -21.36 -2.37
CA ALA A 408 11.14 -21.00 -1.36
C ALA A 408 12.57 -20.84 -1.90
N GLY A 409 12.95 -21.65 -2.89
CA GLY A 409 14.25 -21.49 -3.55
C GLY A 409 14.41 -20.13 -4.25
N SER A 410 13.34 -19.63 -4.87
CA SER A 410 13.23 -18.27 -5.40
C SER A 410 13.54 -17.20 -4.37
N ILE A 411 13.00 -17.33 -3.15
CA ILE A 411 13.30 -16.43 -2.03
C ILE A 411 14.78 -16.48 -1.67
N GLY A 412 15.40 -17.67 -1.70
CA GLY A 412 16.84 -17.85 -1.54
C GLY A 412 17.64 -17.03 -2.55
N ARG A 413 17.31 -17.13 -3.84
CA ARG A 413 17.94 -16.34 -4.92
C ARG A 413 17.76 -14.83 -4.72
N LEU A 414 16.56 -14.40 -4.36
CA LEU A 414 16.26 -12.98 -4.07
C LEU A 414 17.09 -12.45 -2.90
N CYS A 415 17.26 -13.25 -1.84
CA CYS A 415 18.06 -12.88 -0.68
C CYS A 415 19.55 -12.75 -1.03
N VAL A 416 20.10 -13.68 -1.83
CA VAL A 416 21.49 -13.61 -2.31
C VAL A 416 21.75 -12.34 -3.11
N GLY A 417 20.79 -11.89 -3.93
CA GLY A 417 20.87 -10.62 -4.64
C GLY A 417 21.02 -9.39 -3.74
N VAL A 418 20.46 -9.42 -2.52
CA VAL A 418 20.60 -8.35 -1.52
C VAL A 418 21.88 -8.49 -0.68
N PHE A 419 22.25 -9.72 -0.32
CA PHE A 419 23.46 -9.97 0.46
C PHE A 419 24.73 -9.61 -0.33
N GLY A 420 24.74 -9.93 -1.63
CA GLY A 420 25.97 -10.02 -2.40
C GLY A 420 26.76 -11.27 -2.04
N ALA A 421 27.53 -11.79 -3.01
CA ALA A 421 28.36 -12.98 -2.82
C ALA A 421 29.61 -12.90 -3.70
N SER A 422 30.69 -13.56 -3.26
CA SER A 422 31.95 -13.65 -4.02
C SER A 422 31.82 -14.51 -5.29
N ASP A 423 30.99 -15.55 -5.25
CA ASP A 423 30.61 -16.40 -6.38
C ASP A 423 29.08 -16.45 -6.45
N ARG A 424 28.51 -15.60 -7.31
CA ARG A 424 27.07 -15.40 -7.37
C ARG A 424 26.29 -16.62 -7.86
N PRO A 425 26.62 -17.26 -9.01
CA PRO A 425 25.88 -18.44 -9.47
C PRO A 425 25.89 -19.57 -8.43
N ARG A 426 27.03 -19.81 -7.79
CA ARG A 426 27.13 -20.82 -6.72
C ARG A 426 26.31 -20.44 -5.49
N ALA A 427 26.36 -19.16 -5.08
CA ALA A 427 25.58 -18.67 -3.96
C ALA A 427 24.07 -18.77 -4.21
N GLU A 428 23.61 -18.45 -5.42
CA GLU A 428 22.19 -18.59 -5.81
C GLU A 428 21.73 -20.06 -5.77
N ALA A 429 22.55 -21.00 -6.25
CA ALA A 429 22.25 -22.44 -6.15
C ALA A 429 22.20 -22.94 -4.69
N LEU A 430 23.10 -22.45 -3.82
CA LEU A 430 23.09 -22.82 -2.40
C LEU A 430 21.94 -22.14 -1.63
N GLY A 431 21.55 -20.93 -2.05
CA GLY A 431 20.35 -20.25 -1.58
C GLY A 431 19.08 -21.03 -1.94
N ASP A 432 19.01 -21.58 -3.15
CA ASP A 432 17.94 -22.48 -3.60
C ASP A 432 17.86 -23.73 -2.70
N ASP A 433 19.00 -24.40 -2.45
CA ASP A 433 19.08 -25.56 -1.56
C ASP A 433 18.59 -25.25 -0.13
N LEU A 434 18.94 -24.08 0.44
CA LEU A 434 18.42 -23.63 1.74
C LEU A 434 16.90 -23.39 1.69
N GLY A 435 16.41 -22.79 0.61
CA GLY A 435 14.98 -22.59 0.39
C GLY A 435 14.21 -23.90 0.40
N VAL A 436 14.71 -24.92 -0.32
CA VAL A 436 14.14 -26.28 -0.32
C VAL A 436 14.11 -26.87 1.09
N ALA A 437 15.22 -26.79 1.84
CA ALA A 437 15.28 -27.31 3.21
C ALA A 437 14.24 -26.65 4.14
N MET A 438 14.09 -25.34 4.04
CA MET A 438 13.11 -24.57 4.83
C MET A 438 11.67 -24.93 4.44
N GLN A 439 11.39 -25.14 3.15
CA GLN A 439 10.05 -25.49 2.69
C GLN A 439 9.65 -26.91 3.06
N LEU A 440 10.55 -27.89 2.95
CA LEU A 440 10.32 -29.24 3.47
C LEU A 440 10.01 -29.20 4.98
N THR A 441 10.72 -28.35 5.73
CA THR A 441 10.43 -28.15 7.17
C THR A 441 9.05 -27.52 7.40
N ASN A 442 8.60 -26.59 6.54
CA ASN A 442 7.25 -26.03 6.62
C ASN A 442 6.18 -27.09 6.34
N ILE A 443 6.34 -27.88 5.28
CA ILE A 443 5.43 -28.98 4.91
C ILE A 443 5.26 -29.97 6.07
N LEU A 444 6.36 -30.39 6.69
CA LEU A 444 6.30 -31.31 7.84
C LEU A 444 5.68 -30.67 9.09
N ARG A 445 5.84 -29.36 9.28
CA ARG A 445 5.26 -28.63 10.41
C ARG A 445 3.74 -28.47 10.25
N ASP A 446 3.27 -28.27 9.02
CA ASP A 446 1.95 -27.74 8.69
C ASP A 446 1.00 -28.80 8.07
N VAL A 447 1.33 -30.10 8.14
CA VAL A 447 0.53 -31.22 7.57
C VAL A 447 -0.97 -31.08 7.83
N ARG A 448 -1.38 -30.72 9.05
CA ARG A 448 -2.79 -30.55 9.42
C ARG A 448 -3.41 -29.27 8.85
N GLU A 449 -2.70 -28.17 8.94
CA GLU A 449 -3.13 -26.89 8.40
C GLU A 449 -3.29 -26.96 6.88
N ASP A 450 -2.35 -27.61 6.18
CA ASP A 450 -2.38 -27.84 4.74
C ASP A 450 -3.58 -28.71 4.34
N ARG A 451 -3.89 -29.75 5.13
CA ARG A 451 -5.09 -30.59 4.91
C ARG A 451 -6.39 -29.79 5.03
N ALA A 452 -6.47 -28.84 5.96
CA ALA A 452 -7.64 -27.96 6.10
C ALA A 452 -7.83 -27.05 4.87
N LEU A 453 -6.76 -26.76 4.14
CA LEU A 453 -6.76 -26.06 2.85
C LEU A 453 -6.94 -27.01 1.65
N GLY A 454 -7.15 -28.30 1.89
CA GLY A 454 -7.30 -29.32 0.85
C GLY A 454 -5.99 -29.73 0.16
N ARG A 455 -4.83 -29.42 0.76
CA ARG A 455 -3.50 -29.69 0.20
C ARG A 455 -2.83 -30.88 0.88
N VAL A 456 -2.09 -31.67 0.11
CA VAL A 456 -1.17 -32.71 0.59
C VAL A 456 0.10 -32.62 -0.24
N TYR A 457 1.20 -32.21 0.38
CA TYR A 457 2.50 -32.02 -0.30
C TYR A 457 3.40 -33.25 -0.27
N LEU A 458 3.22 -34.13 0.72
CA LEU A 458 4.06 -35.33 0.85
C LEU A 458 3.95 -36.19 -0.42
N PRO A 459 5.07 -36.68 -0.99
CA PRO A 459 5.04 -37.41 -2.26
C PRO A 459 4.24 -38.71 -2.15
N ALA A 460 3.50 -39.04 -3.21
CA ALA A 460 2.71 -40.28 -3.26
C ALA A 460 3.57 -41.53 -3.08
N GLU A 461 4.77 -41.56 -3.67
CA GLU A 461 5.71 -42.68 -3.51
C GLU A 461 6.14 -42.90 -2.06
N ASP A 462 6.32 -41.82 -1.29
CA ASP A 462 6.73 -41.93 0.12
C ASP A 462 5.51 -42.26 1.01
N LEU A 463 4.33 -41.72 0.69
CA LEU A 463 3.08 -42.12 1.37
C LEU A 463 2.87 -43.63 1.22
N GLU A 464 3.00 -44.17 0.00
CA GLU A 464 2.87 -45.60 -0.28
C GLU A 464 3.95 -46.42 0.43
N ALA A 465 5.23 -46.03 0.34
CA ALA A 465 6.35 -46.75 0.93
C ALA A 465 6.25 -46.89 2.47
N PHE A 466 5.58 -45.94 3.13
CA PHE A 466 5.37 -45.95 4.58
C PHE A 466 3.96 -46.44 4.99
N GLY A 467 3.12 -46.87 4.04
CA GLY A 467 1.77 -47.37 4.31
C GLY A 467 0.78 -46.29 4.77
N CYS A 468 1.00 -45.04 4.37
CA CYS A 468 0.07 -43.93 4.56
C CYS A 468 -0.95 -43.84 3.41
N PRO A 469 -2.22 -43.56 3.69
CA PRO A 469 -3.18 -43.23 2.64
C PRO A 469 -2.88 -41.86 2.01
N PRO A 470 -3.53 -41.51 0.88
CA PRO A 470 -3.34 -40.23 0.20
C PRO A 470 -3.59 -39.00 1.10
N ASP A 471 -4.46 -39.13 2.10
CA ASP A 471 -4.51 -38.21 3.23
C ASP A 471 -3.76 -38.83 4.43
N PRO A 472 -2.52 -38.39 4.73
CA PRO A 472 -1.71 -38.98 5.79
C PRO A 472 -2.37 -38.90 7.19
N LEU A 473 -3.33 -37.98 7.39
CA LEU A 473 -4.02 -37.84 8.68
C LEU A 473 -5.13 -38.86 8.89
N GLU A 474 -5.61 -39.52 7.84
CA GLU A 474 -6.58 -40.63 7.96
C GLU A 474 -5.90 -41.97 8.25
N GLY A 475 -4.59 -42.07 8.03
CA GLY A 475 -3.79 -43.27 8.26
C GLY A 475 -3.32 -43.51 9.70
N PRO A 476 -2.67 -44.66 9.95
CA PRO A 476 -2.11 -45.00 11.25
C PRO A 476 -1.10 -43.94 11.74
N PRO A 477 -1.20 -43.44 12.98
CA PRO A 477 -0.28 -42.43 13.52
C PRO A 477 1.20 -42.80 13.42
N GLU A 478 1.52 -44.09 13.58
CA GLU A 478 2.86 -44.67 13.59
C GLU A 478 3.49 -44.65 12.20
N ALA A 479 2.69 -44.92 11.16
CA ALA A 479 3.10 -44.84 9.76
C ALA A 479 3.47 -43.41 9.39
N LEU A 480 2.60 -42.45 9.72
CA LEU A 480 2.87 -41.02 9.51
C LEU A 480 4.10 -40.57 10.31
N ALA A 481 4.25 -41.02 11.55
CA ALA A 481 5.40 -40.69 12.37
C ALA A 481 6.72 -41.20 11.75
N ALA A 482 6.72 -42.38 11.13
CA ALA A 482 7.88 -42.92 10.42
C ALA A 482 8.20 -42.11 9.16
N LEU A 483 7.17 -41.76 8.36
CA LEU A 483 7.31 -40.91 7.17
C LEU A 483 7.86 -39.52 7.52
N VAL A 484 7.33 -38.87 8.55
CA VAL A 484 7.80 -37.55 9.01
C VAL A 484 9.28 -37.58 9.40
N ARG A 485 9.75 -38.62 10.08
CA ARG A 485 11.18 -38.78 10.39
C ARG A 485 12.04 -39.02 9.16
N PHE A 486 11.50 -39.71 8.16
CA PHE A 486 12.19 -39.94 6.90
C PHE A 486 12.37 -38.63 6.11
N GLU A 487 11.29 -37.86 5.94
CA GLU A 487 11.34 -36.55 5.30
C GLU A 487 12.19 -35.55 6.08
N ALA A 488 12.16 -35.59 7.42
CA ALA A 488 13.02 -34.75 8.24
C ALA A 488 14.52 -35.00 7.97
N ARG A 489 14.91 -36.27 7.75
CA ARG A 489 16.29 -36.61 7.36
C ARG A 489 16.64 -36.07 5.97
N ARG A 490 15.72 -36.12 5.00
CA ARG A 490 15.91 -35.48 3.69
C ARG A 490 16.12 -33.97 3.84
N ALA A 491 15.27 -33.29 4.61
CA ALA A 491 15.42 -31.84 4.88
C ALA A 491 16.78 -31.49 5.53
N ARG A 492 17.30 -32.34 6.44
CA ARG A 492 18.65 -32.17 7.02
C ARG A 492 19.76 -32.23 5.96
N ALA A 493 19.66 -33.13 4.98
CA ALA A 493 20.63 -33.23 3.89
C ALA A 493 20.64 -31.95 3.03
N TRP A 494 19.48 -31.38 2.75
CA TRP A 494 19.37 -30.07 2.07
C TRP A 494 19.96 -28.92 2.89
N PHE A 495 19.73 -28.89 4.21
CA PHE A 495 20.40 -27.91 5.08
C PHE A 495 21.92 -28.04 5.03
N ALA A 496 22.46 -29.27 5.07
CA ALA A 496 23.90 -29.49 5.02
C ALA A 496 24.53 -28.97 3.72
N ARG A 497 23.85 -29.16 2.58
CA ARG A 497 24.27 -28.59 1.30
C ARG A 497 24.20 -27.07 1.31
N GLY A 498 23.04 -26.52 1.64
CA GLY A 498 22.79 -25.07 1.57
C GLY A 498 23.65 -24.23 2.52
N LEU A 499 24.10 -24.79 3.66
CA LEU A 499 25.04 -24.12 4.57
C LEU A 499 26.42 -23.85 3.94
N GLY A 500 26.74 -24.47 2.80
CA GLY A 500 27.87 -24.07 1.95
C GLY A 500 27.80 -22.63 1.45
N LEU A 501 26.66 -21.95 1.60
CA LEU A 501 26.49 -20.53 1.29
C LEU A 501 27.29 -19.61 2.22
N LEU A 502 27.43 -19.97 3.51
CA LEU A 502 27.98 -19.07 4.53
C LEU A 502 29.36 -18.48 4.18
N PRO A 503 30.33 -19.27 3.68
CA PRO A 503 31.65 -18.76 3.31
C PRO A 503 31.66 -17.83 2.08
N LEU A 504 30.56 -17.76 1.32
CA LEU A 504 30.45 -16.90 0.13
C LEU A 504 29.90 -15.51 0.45
N LEU A 505 29.45 -15.28 1.70
CA LEU A 505 28.80 -14.06 2.15
C LEU A 505 29.71 -13.26 3.09
N ASP A 506 29.47 -11.95 3.21
CA ASP A 506 30.08 -11.16 4.28
C ASP A 506 29.54 -11.57 5.66
N GLY A 507 30.29 -11.27 6.72
CA GLY A 507 29.98 -11.73 8.08
C GLY A 507 28.56 -11.41 8.56
N ARG A 508 28.00 -10.23 8.24
CA ARG A 508 26.63 -9.87 8.67
C ARG A 508 25.58 -10.64 7.87
N SER A 509 25.78 -10.79 6.56
CA SER A 509 24.91 -11.62 5.70
C SER A 509 24.96 -13.10 6.11
N ALA A 510 26.16 -13.63 6.39
CA ALA A 510 26.34 -14.99 6.90
C ALA A 510 25.64 -15.19 8.26
N ALA A 511 25.79 -14.26 9.20
CA ALA A 511 25.09 -14.31 10.49
C ALA A 511 23.56 -14.31 10.32
N CYS A 512 23.03 -13.51 9.39
CA CYS A 512 21.62 -13.49 9.05
C CYS A 512 21.16 -14.88 8.56
N VAL A 513 21.86 -15.46 7.59
CA VAL A 513 21.54 -16.80 7.04
C VAL A 513 21.65 -17.88 8.12
N GLU A 514 22.69 -17.84 8.95
CA GLU A 514 22.89 -18.79 10.03
C GLU A 514 21.78 -18.70 11.08
N ALA A 515 21.37 -17.49 11.46
CA ALA A 515 20.27 -17.28 12.40
C ALA A 515 18.94 -17.84 11.88
N MET A 516 18.59 -17.54 10.62
CA MET A 516 17.37 -18.08 10.00
C MET A 516 17.42 -19.61 9.91
N THR A 517 18.55 -20.15 9.42
CA THR A 517 18.75 -21.60 9.27
C THR A 517 18.73 -22.31 10.62
N GLY A 518 19.32 -21.73 11.65
CA GLY A 518 19.34 -22.28 13.01
C GLY A 518 17.95 -22.39 13.63
N ILE A 519 17.07 -21.41 13.39
CA ILE A 519 15.67 -21.45 13.82
C ILE A 519 14.93 -22.61 13.15
N TYR A 520 15.09 -22.77 11.83
CA TYR A 520 14.43 -23.84 11.09
C TYR A 520 14.98 -25.23 11.45
N ARG A 521 16.30 -25.38 11.62
CA ARG A 521 16.90 -26.66 12.06
C ARG A 521 16.40 -27.08 13.44
N ARG A 522 16.25 -26.15 14.39
CA ARG A 522 15.68 -26.44 15.72
C ARG A 522 14.21 -26.83 15.67
N LEU A 523 13.44 -26.20 14.78
CA LEU A 523 12.07 -26.59 14.52
C LEU A 523 12.01 -28.02 13.98
N LEU A 524 12.84 -28.34 12.99
CA LEU A 524 12.96 -29.69 12.42
C LEU A 524 13.35 -30.73 13.49
N ASP A 525 14.30 -30.39 14.38
CA ASP A 525 14.68 -31.26 15.50
C ASP A 525 13.51 -31.55 16.45
N ARG A 526 12.55 -30.63 16.61
CA ARG A 526 11.35 -30.88 17.44
C ARG A 526 10.36 -31.77 16.73
N ILE A 527 10.14 -31.53 15.44
CA ILE A 527 9.27 -32.36 14.59
C ILE A 527 9.78 -33.81 14.59
N GLU A 528 11.09 -34.02 14.43
CA GLU A 528 11.65 -35.37 14.40
C GLU A 528 11.60 -36.11 15.76
N ARG A 529 11.75 -35.37 16.87
CA ARG A 529 11.65 -35.94 18.23
C ARG A 529 10.21 -36.33 18.58
N ASP A 530 9.23 -35.53 18.17
CA ASP A 530 7.81 -35.76 18.44
C ASP A 530 6.98 -35.64 17.14
N PRO A 531 7.12 -36.61 16.21
CA PRO A 531 6.49 -36.53 14.90
C PRO A 531 4.97 -36.72 14.97
N ALA A 532 4.45 -37.35 16.02
CA ALA A 532 3.01 -37.48 16.23
C ALA A 532 2.34 -36.10 16.44
N SER A 533 3.09 -35.10 16.93
CA SER A 533 2.55 -33.76 17.17
C SER A 533 2.02 -33.04 15.93
N VAL A 534 2.50 -33.38 14.73
CA VAL A 534 2.04 -32.75 13.48
C VAL A 534 0.55 -33.02 13.19
N ARG A 535 -0.01 -34.07 13.80
CA ARG A 535 -1.45 -34.39 13.73
C ARG A 535 -2.29 -33.50 14.64
N SER A 536 -1.73 -33.04 15.76
CA SER A 536 -2.47 -32.42 16.86
C SER A 536 -2.20 -30.94 17.03
N ARG A 537 -1.08 -30.42 16.53
CA ARG A 537 -0.75 -28.99 16.61
C ARG A 537 0.34 -28.59 15.61
N ARG A 538 0.33 -27.31 15.27
CA ARG A 538 1.47 -26.66 14.61
C ARG A 538 2.66 -26.54 15.57
N VAL A 539 3.78 -27.20 15.24
CA VAL A 539 5.01 -27.13 16.04
C VAL A 539 5.64 -25.74 15.92
N SER A 540 6.08 -25.14 17.04
CA SER A 540 6.73 -23.82 17.02
C SER A 540 7.86 -23.71 18.05
N LEU A 541 8.70 -22.69 17.86
CA LEU A 541 9.71 -22.28 18.83
C LEU A 541 9.21 -21.06 19.62
N PRO A 542 9.44 -21.01 20.95
CA PRO A 542 9.15 -19.81 21.73
C PRO A 542 10.07 -18.66 21.32
N ALA A 543 9.62 -17.42 21.54
CA ALA A 543 10.32 -16.22 21.10
C ALA A 543 11.75 -16.09 21.67
N TRP A 544 11.97 -16.55 22.90
CA TRP A 544 13.28 -16.49 23.55
C TRP A 544 14.31 -17.43 22.88
N GLU A 545 13.89 -18.61 22.40
CA GLU A 545 14.79 -19.51 21.67
C GLU A 545 15.19 -18.93 20.33
N LYS A 546 14.25 -18.31 19.61
CA LYS A 546 14.55 -17.62 18.35
C LYS A 546 15.54 -16.47 18.56
N ALA A 547 15.33 -15.68 19.61
CA ALA A 547 16.25 -14.61 19.99
C ALA A 547 17.64 -15.15 20.34
N TRP A 548 17.73 -16.23 21.12
CA TRP A 548 18.98 -16.88 21.51
C TRP A 548 19.75 -17.44 20.29
N VAL A 549 19.07 -18.03 19.31
CA VAL A 549 19.71 -18.47 18.06
C VAL A 549 20.29 -17.27 17.32
N ALA A 550 19.52 -16.20 17.15
CA ALA A 550 19.97 -15.00 16.44
C ALA A 550 21.17 -14.33 17.13
N THR A 551 21.18 -14.23 18.45
CA THR A 551 22.31 -13.64 19.18
C THR A 551 23.58 -14.50 19.10
N ARG A 552 23.46 -15.83 19.14
CA ARG A 552 24.60 -16.75 18.98
C ARG A 552 25.25 -16.62 17.59
N SER A 553 24.45 -16.52 16.53
CA SER A 553 24.97 -16.35 15.15
C SER A 553 25.73 -15.03 14.98
N LEU A 554 25.28 -13.96 15.63
CA LEU A 554 26.01 -12.69 15.62
C LEU A 554 27.38 -12.79 16.31
N ALA A 555 27.47 -13.50 17.43
CA ALA A 555 28.72 -13.71 18.14
C ALA A 555 29.71 -14.60 17.37
N GLY A 556 29.22 -15.50 16.51
CA GLY A 556 30.03 -16.29 15.60
C GLY A 556 30.63 -15.48 14.46
N ALA A 557 29.91 -14.49 13.94
CA ALA A 557 30.35 -13.64 12.83
C ALA A 557 31.30 -12.49 13.21
N LEU A 558 31.45 -12.22 14.52
CA LEU A 558 32.41 -11.24 15.05
C LEU A 558 33.77 -11.86 15.42
N ARG A 559 33.92 -13.17 15.21
CA ARG A 559 35.17 -13.93 15.33
C ARG A 559 35.70 -14.21 13.93
#